data_AF-A0AA95F000-F1
#
_entry.id   AF-A0AA95F000-F1
#
_cell.length_a   1.000
_cell.length_b   1.000
_cell.length_c   1.000
_cell.angle_alpha   90.00
_cell.angle_beta   90.00
_cell.angle_gamma   90.00
#
_symmetry.space_group_name_H-M   'P 1'
#
loop_
_entity.id
_entity.type
_entity.pdbx_description
1 polymer ?
#
loop_
_entity_poly.entity_id
_entity_poly.type
_entity_poly.pdbx_seq_one_letter_code
_entity_poly.pdbx_strand_id
1 'polypeptide(L)'
;MFNSIMLLAMFLLSISIVIALYRVIKGPSIHDRVLALDSIGYLVIGIVAILSIRLDSHAYLETILLIGILAFLSTIALSRYLERGVVIGRKSDD
;
A
#
# COMPACT_ATOMS: atom_id res chain seq x y z
N MET A 1 -9.20 -27.78 2.89
CA MET A 1 -10.09 -26.60 2.97
C MET A 1 -9.30 -25.31 3.19
N PHE A 2 -8.49 -25.20 4.25
CA PHE A 2 -7.69 -23.99 4.55
C PHE A 2 -6.81 -23.52 3.38
N ASN A 3 -6.08 -24.44 2.73
CA ASN A 3 -5.24 -24.13 1.56
C ASN A 3 -6.02 -23.48 0.41
N SER A 4 -7.25 -23.96 0.14
CA SER A 4 -8.11 -23.43 -0.92
C SER A 4 -8.58 -22.01 -0.59
N ILE A 5 -8.90 -21.73 0.68
CA ILE A 5 -9.31 -20.40 1.15
C ILE A 5 -8.16 -19.40 1.01
N MET A 6 -6.93 -19.79 1.40
CA MET A 6 -5.75 -18.93 1.26
C MET A 6 -5.47 -18.60 -0.22
N LEU A 7 -5.57 -19.59 -1.10
CA LEU A 7 -5.31 -19.40 -2.53
C LEU A 7 -6.39 -18.50 -3.16
N LEU A 8 -7.66 -18.69 -2.78
CA LEU A 8 -8.75 -17.80 -3.17
C LEU A 8 -8.54 -16.36 -2.66
N ALA A 9 -8.12 -16.19 -1.40
CA ALA A 9 -7.82 -14.89 -0.84
C ALA A 9 -6.66 -14.19 -1.57
N MET A 10 -5.55 -14.90 -1.86
CA MET A 10 -4.45 -14.34 -2.67
C MET A 10 -4.91 -13.94 -4.08
N PHE A 11 -5.78 -14.74 -4.70
CA PHE A 11 -6.33 -14.43 -6.01
C PHE A 11 -7.19 -13.15 -5.99
N LEU A 12 -8.08 -13.02 -5.00
CA LEU A 12 -8.91 -11.82 -4.82
C LEU A 12 -8.06 -10.57 -4.54
N LEU A 13 -7.06 -10.67 -3.66
CA LEU A 13 -6.13 -9.56 -3.38
C LEU A 13 -5.35 -9.15 -4.63
N SER A 14 -4.90 -10.12 -5.44
CA SER A 14 -4.21 -9.83 -6.70
C SER A 14 -5.11 -9.09 -7.68
N ILE A 15 -6.38 -9.48 -7.79
CA ILE A 15 -7.38 -8.75 -8.59
C ILE A 15 -7.59 -7.34 -8.04
N SER A 16 -7.69 -7.18 -6.70
CA SER A 16 -7.82 -5.85 -6.08
C SER A 16 -6.63 -4.95 -6.40
N ILE A 17 -5.41 -5.48 -6.46
CA ILE A 17 -4.22 -4.71 -6.88
C ILE A 17 -4.36 -4.24 -8.33
N VAL A 18 -4.80 -5.11 -9.24
CA VAL A 18 -5.02 -4.73 -10.65
C VAL A 18 -6.07 -3.62 -10.76
N ILE A 19 -7.16 -3.72 -10.00
CA ILE A 19 -8.21 -2.68 -9.97
C ILE A 19 -7.67 -1.37 -9.38
N ALA A 20 -6.88 -1.44 -8.30
CA ALA A 20 -6.26 -0.27 -7.70
C ALA A 20 -5.28 0.41 -8.66
N LEU A 21 -4.44 -0.36 -9.36
CA LEU A 21 -3.53 0.14 -10.40
C LEU A 21 -4.31 0.82 -11.53
N TYR A 22 -5.41 0.22 -12.00
CA TYR A 22 -6.28 0.86 -12.98
C TYR A 22 -6.83 2.21 -12.48
N ARG A 23 -7.24 2.28 -11.21
CA ARG A 23 -7.73 3.52 -10.59
C ARG A 23 -6.63 4.57 -10.41
N VAL A 24 -5.38 4.17 -10.16
CA VAL A 24 -4.23 5.10 -10.11
C VAL A 24 -4.03 5.77 -11.47
N ILE A 25 -4.19 5.03 -12.57
CA ILE A 25 -3.97 5.57 -13.94
C ILE A 25 -5.16 6.43 -14.39
N LYS A 26 -6.39 5.92 -14.24
CA LYS A 26 -7.62 6.56 -14.76
C LYS A 26 -8.38 7.40 -13.74
N GLY A 27 -7.85 7.59 -12.53
CA GLY A 27 -8.51 8.36 -11.48
C GLY A 27 -8.84 9.79 -11.93
N PRO A 28 -10.07 10.30 -11.69
CA PRO A 28 -10.52 11.61 -12.16
C PRO A 28 -9.87 12.75 -11.39
N SER A 29 -9.69 12.61 -10.08
CA SER A 29 -8.99 13.58 -9.23
C SER A 29 -7.60 13.08 -8.83
N ILE A 30 -6.69 14.00 -8.50
CA ILE A 30 -5.37 13.62 -7.97
C ILE A 30 -5.53 12.91 -6.61
N HIS A 31 -6.47 13.35 -5.78
CA HIS A 31 -6.76 12.71 -4.49
C HIS A 31 -7.22 11.25 -4.67
N ASP A 32 -8.05 10.94 -5.67
CA ASP A 32 -8.46 9.58 -5.99
C ASP A 32 -7.28 8.67 -6.35
N ARG A 33 -6.33 9.20 -7.14
CA ARG A 33 -5.15 8.44 -7.56
C ARG A 33 -4.25 8.13 -6.37
N VAL A 34 -4.12 9.07 -5.46
CA VAL A 34 -3.29 8.95 -4.26
C VAL A 34 -3.89 7.96 -3.28
N LEU A 35 -5.21 8.03 -3.06
CA LEU A 35 -5.90 7.06 -2.23
C LEU A 35 -5.82 5.64 -2.83
N ALA A 36 -5.93 5.53 -4.16
CA ALA A 36 -5.76 4.25 -4.85
C ALA A 36 -4.32 3.71 -4.73
N LEU A 37 -3.31 4.60 -4.77
CA LEU A 37 -1.90 4.23 -4.57
C LEU A 37 -1.65 3.73 -3.15
N ASP A 38 -2.17 4.43 -2.13
CA ASP A 38 -2.10 4.02 -0.72
C ASP A 38 -2.75 2.65 -0.52
N SER A 39 -3.85 2.39 -1.22
CA SER A 39 -4.57 1.12 -1.13
C SER A 39 -3.73 -0.08 -1.57
N ILE A 40 -2.80 0.11 -2.52
CA ILE A 40 -1.90 -0.95 -2.97
C ILE A 40 -0.99 -1.41 -1.82
N GLY A 41 -0.59 -0.51 -0.93
CA GLY A 41 0.29 -0.81 0.21
C GLY A 41 -0.29 -1.91 1.10
N TYR A 42 -1.51 -1.74 1.61
CA TYR A 42 -2.13 -2.75 2.47
C TYR A 42 -2.55 -4.02 1.71
N LEU A 43 -2.85 -3.93 0.40
CA LEU A 43 -3.13 -5.11 -0.43
C LEU A 43 -1.88 -5.99 -0.56
N VAL A 44 -0.71 -5.39 -0.78
CA VAL A 44 0.58 -6.09 -0.82
C VAL A 44 0.87 -6.72 0.55
N ILE A 45 0.65 -5.98 1.65
CA ILE A 45 0.79 -6.52 3.01
C ILE A 45 -0.06 -7.78 3.20
N GLY A 46 -1.33 -7.76 2.74
CA GLY A 46 -2.21 -8.92 2.81
C GLY A 46 -1.66 -10.14 2.07
N ILE A 47 -1.10 -9.95 0.87
CA ILE A 47 -0.49 -11.03 0.09
C ILE A 47 0.73 -11.61 0.81
N VAL A 48 1.62 -10.74 1.30
CA VAL A 48 2.84 -11.15 2.03
C VAL A 48 2.48 -11.87 3.34
N ALA A 49 1.42 -11.44 4.03
CA ALA A 49 0.92 -12.11 5.23
C ALA A 49 0.43 -13.54 4.94
N ILE A 50 -0.34 -13.73 3.87
CA ILE A 50 -0.79 -15.08 3.48
C ILE A 50 0.42 -15.93 3.07
N LEU A 51 1.41 -15.35 2.38
CA LEU A 51 2.64 -16.04 2.01
C LEU A 51 3.46 -16.48 3.23
N SER A 52 3.55 -15.63 4.26
CA SER A 52 4.19 -15.95 5.55
C SER A 52 3.59 -17.20 6.19
N ILE A 53 2.25 -17.29 6.21
CA ILE A 53 1.53 -18.44 6.75
C ILE A 53 1.78 -19.69 5.89
N ARG A 54 1.83 -19.56 4.55
CA ARG A 54 2.10 -20.71 3.66
C ARG A 54 3.50 -21.27 3.80
N LEU A 55 4.48 -20.40 4.06
CA LEU A 55 5.89 -20.76 4.17
C LEU A 55 6.29 -21.13 5.62
N ASP A 56 5.33 -21.10 6.55
CA ASP A 56 5.52 -21.39 7.97
C ASP A 56 6.73 -20.64 8.57
N SER A 57 6.89 -19.38 8.15
CA SER A 57 8.05 -18.56 8.48
C SER A 57 7.65 -17.16 8.89
N HIS A 58 8.13 -16.77 10.08
CA HIS A 58 7.95 -15.43 10.63
C HIS A 58 8.87 -14.38 10.01
N ALA A 59 9.84 -14.77 9.17
CA ALA A 59 10.78 -13.84 8.54
C ALA A 59 10.08 -12.74 7.71
N TYR A 60 8.87 -13.02 7.23
CA TYR A 60 8.08 -12.07 6.44
C TYR A 60 7.35 -11.02 7.29
N LEU A 61 7.22 -11.22 8.61
CA LEU A 61 6.55 -10.26 9.50
C LEU A 61 7.32 -8.93 9.58
N GLU A 62 8.65 -8.98 9.60
CA GLU A 62 9.50 -7.79 9.55
C GLU A 62 9.31 -7.03 8.24
N THR A 63 9.17 -7.75 7.12
CA THR A 63 8.90 -7.17 5.81
C THR A 63 7.51 -6.51 5.78
N ILE A 64 6.49 -7.15 6.35
CA ILE A 64 5.13 -6.58 6.47
C ILE A 64 5.15 -5.27 7.26
N LEU A 65 5.85 -5.25 8.40
CA LEU A 65 6.00 -4.05 9.23
C LEU A 65 6.68 -2.92 8.44
N LEU A 66 7.77 -3.25 7.75
CA LEU A 66 8.54 -2.29 6.96
C LEU A 66 7.71 -1.70 5.81
N ILE A 67 6.97 -2.54 5.06
CA ILE A 67 6.05 -2.09 4.02
C ILE A 67 4.95 -1.18 4.61
N GLY A 68 4.40 -1.53 5.78
CA GLY A 68 3.37 -0.74 6.45
C GLY A 68 3.84 0.66 6.83
N ILE A 69 5.03 0.76 7.42
CA ILE A 69 5.63 2.05 7.79
C ILE A 69 5.91 2.89 6.53
N LEU A 70 6.48 2.28 5.49
CA LEU A 70 6.79 2.98 4.24
C LEU A 70 5.54 3.43 3.49
N ALA A 71 4.50 2.60 3.43
CA ALA A 71 3.23 2.94 2.78
C ALA A 71 2.57 4.15 3.48
N PHE A 72 2.50 4.11 4.82
CA PHE A 72 1.97 5.21 5.61
C PHE A 72 2.78 6.50 5.43
N LEU A 73 4.11 6.41 5.47
CA LEU A 73 4.99 7.55 5.29
C LEU A 73 4.85 8.17 3.88
N SER A 74 4.72 7.34 2.85
CA SER A 74 4.45 7.76 1.47
C SER A 74 3.17 8.59 1.39
N THR A 75 2.10 8.14 2.05
CA THR A 75 0.81 8.83 2.05
C THR A 75 0.85 10.16 2.78
N ILE A 76 1.57 10.25 3.92
CA ILE A 76 1.82 11.54 4.60
C ILE A 76 2.60 12.50 3.70
N ALA A 77 3.69 12.03 3.10
CA ALA A 77 4.54 12.86 2.24
C ALA A 77 3.76 13.41 1.04
N LEU A 78 2.93 12.56 0.43
CA LEU A 78 2.13 12.94 -0.73
C LEU A 78 0.97 13.86 -0.35
N SER A 79 0.33 13.65 0.80
CA SER A 79 -0.67 14.57 1.36
C SER A 79 -0.08 15.96 1.63
N ARG A 80 1.10 16.04 2.27
CA ARG A 80 1.84 17.29 2.50
C ARG A 80 2.18 18.00 1.19
N TYR A 81 2.64 17.24 0.19
CA TYR A 81 2.95 17.77 -1.13
C TYR A 81 1.72 18.35 -1.83
N LEU A 82 0.58 17.66 -1.75
CA LEU A 82 -0.69 18.13 -2.29
C LEU A 82 -1.18 19.43 -1.65
N GLU A 83 -1.03 19.54 -0.33
CA GLU A 83 -1.50 20.72 0.42
C GLU A 83 -0.56 21.93 0.25
N ARG A 84 0.76 21.72 0.27
CA ARG A 84 1.75 22.81 0.39
C ARG A 84 2.66 22.98 -0.83
N GLY A 85 2.60 22.09 -1.81
CA GLY A 85 3.52 22.06 -2.95
C GLY A 85 4.96 21.65 -2.60
N VAL A 86 5.28 21.49 -1.31
CA VAL A 86 6.59 21.07 -0.79
C VAL A 86 6.41 20.02 0.31
N VAL A 87 7.25 18.99 0.30
CA VAL A 87 7.24 17.96 1.35
C VAL A 87 7.95 18.47 2.61
N ILE A 88 9.12 19.08 2.44
CA ILE A 88 9.93 19.65 3.52
C ILE A 88 9.97 21.16 3.33
N GLY A 89 9.22 21.89 4.15
CA GLY A 89 9.27 23.35 4.18
C GLY A 89 10.55 23.82 4.83
N ARG A 90 11.31 24.69 4.16
CA ARG A 90 12.45 25.37 4.76
C ARG A 90 11.91 26.46 5.68
N LYS A 91 12.22 26.41 6.97
CA LYS A 91 11.95 27.51 7.90
C LYS A 91 12.79 28.70 7.42
N SER A 92 12.16 29.81 7.03
CA SER A 92 12.87 31.09 6.91
C SER A 92 13.20 31.51 8.34
N ASP A 93 14.50 31.58 8.65
CA ASP A 93 14.95 32.22 9.89
C ASP A 93 14.81 33.73 9.70
N ASP A 94 13.62 34.25 10.01
CA ASP A 94 13.33 35.68 10.19
C ASP A 94 12.78 35.90 11.61
#